data_AF-A0A428SK13-F1
#
_entry.id   AF-A0A428SK13-F1
#
_cell.length_a   1.000
_cell.length_b   1.000
_cell.length_c   1.000
_cell.angle_alpha   90.00
_cell.angle_beta   90.00
_cell.angle_gamma   90.00
#
_symmetry.space_group_name_H-M   'P 1'
#
loop_
_entity.id
_entity.type
_entity.pdbx_description
1 polymer ?
#
loop_
_entity_poly.entity_id
_entity_poly.type
_entity_poly.pdbx_seq_one_letter_code
_entity_poly.pdbx_strand_id
1 'polypeptide(L)'
;MPRLKQELERWHMLKAEELKPPGRIVLRWPYIIHREFVSVARVMAEEGNSEMIGYLLEMGLRYETDVIVRAARRCHWGVIKVHMDSGWRIDGYLNTDSEPPLLGRLLHKEECVRGLLELGADPNGVYGDDTYDIPHLAGKTASPAVMQLLRENGVDFNATNALHEAAHREGDLQIDTMAYLLDEVGVPINRIALDFEDKYPDWAGCNCGTVLHCAVKTRNIDKVEFLVGRGADPNVKDWGGKSPLDWAKEKGFGDAVRVLREINSQK
;
A
#
# COMPACT_ATOMS: atom_id res chain seq x y z
N MET A 1 31.40 -0.55 -18.32
CA MET A 1 30.40 -1.59 -18.60
C MET A 1 31.02 -2.96 -18.89
N PRO A 2 31.84 -3.20 -19.94
CA PRO A 2 32.45 -4.51 -20.18
C PRO A 2 33.36 -4.99 -19.04
N ARG A 3 34.04 -4.04 -18.40
CA ARG A 3 34.99 -4.31 -17.32
C ARG A 3 34.36 -4.88 -16.05
N LEU A 4 33.22 -4.35 -15.59
CA LEU A 4 32.57 -4.84 -14.36
C LEU A 4 31.96 -6.24 -14.59
N LYS A 5 31.35 -6.46 -15.76
CA LYS A 5 30.87 -7.78 -16.15
C LYS A 5 32.02 -8.79 -16.25
N GLN A 6 33.12 -8.43 -16.91
CA GLN A 6 34.32 -9.27 -16.99
C GLN A 6 34.97 -9.50 -15.63
N GLU A 7 34.97 -8.50 -14.75
CA GLU A 7 35.48 -8.63 -13.37
C GLU A 7 34.59 -9.56 -12.56
N LEU A 8 33.26 -9.47 -12.67
CA LEU A 8 32.31 -10.42 -12.06
C LEU A 8 32.44 -11.82 -12.65
N GLU A 9 32.61 -11.97 -13.97
CA GLU A 9 32.85 -13.26 -14.63
C GLU A 9 34.16 -13.88 -14.14
N ARG A 10 35.26 -13.12 -14.10
CA ARG A 10 36.54 -13.59 -13.56
C ARG A 10 36.42 -13.97 -12.10
N TRP A 11 35.79 -13.12 -11.30
CA TRP A 11 35.61 -13.35 -9.87
C TRP A 11 34.72 -14.57 -9.59
N HIS A 12 33.63 -14.72 -10.33
CA HIS A 12 32.74 -15.88 -10.28
C HIS A 12 33.48 -17.16 -10.68
N MET A 13 34.26 -17.15 -11.76
CA MET A 13 35.05 -18.31 -12.20
C MET A 13 36.10 -18.71 -11.15
N LEU A 14 36.85 -17.74 -10.61
CA LEU A 14 37.84 -17.98 -9.56
C LEU A 14 37.21 -18.59 -8.31
N LYS A 15 36.08 -18.05 -7.86
CA LYS A 15 35.37 -18.57 -6.67
C LYS A 15 34.71 -19.92 -6.93
N ALA A 16 34.12 -20.12 -8.11
CA ALA A 16 33.54 -21.41 -8.49
C ALA A 16 34.60 -22.53 -8.56
N GLU A 17 35.85 -22.21 -8.93
CA GLU A 17 36.97 -23.15 -8.87
C GLU A 17 37.44 -23.44 -7.44
N GLU A 18 37.53 -22.42 -6.58
CA GLU A 18 37.91 -22.57 -5.16
C GLU A 18 36.90 -23.40 -4.34
N LEU A 19 35.65 -23.49 -4.79
CA LEU A 19 34.54 -24.04 -4.01
C LEU A 19 34.04 -25.40 -4.47
N LYS A 20 34.66 -26.04 -5.46
CA LYS A 20 34.33 -27.43 -5.85
C LYS A 20 34.86 -28.41 -4.79
N PRO A 21 34.03 -29.10 -4.00
CA PRO A 21 34.49 -30.25 -3.23
C PRO A 21 34.58 -31.46 -4.18
N PRO A 22 35.48 -32.42 -3.91
CA PRO A 22 35.54 -33.66 -4.69
C PRO A 22 34.34 -34.54 -4.33
N GLY A 23 33.25 -34.43 -5.10
CA GLY A 23 32.11 -35.36 -5.04
C GLY A 23 30.76 -34.67 -4.86
N ARG A 24 29.81 -35.06 -5.73
CA ARG A 24 28.39 -34.68 -5.80
C ARG A 24 27.79 -34.17 -4.48
N ILE A 25 27.56 -32.87 -4.38
CA ILE A 25 26.51 -32.26 -3.53
C ILE A 25 25.91 -31.07 -4.30
N VAL A 26 24.58 -30.99 -4.28
CA VAL A 26 23.73 -29.94 -4.84
C VAL A 26 24.26 -28.55 -4.43
N LEU A 27 24.44 -27.67 -5.42
CA LEU A 27 24.98 -26.31 -5.32
C LEU A 27 24.25 -25.46 -4.25
N ARG A 28 24.72 -25.50 -3.00
CA ARG A 28 24.50 -24.39 -2.06
C ARG A 28 25.65 -23.42 -2.25
N TRP A 29 25.35 -22.29 -2.89
CA TRP A 29 26.27 -21.17 -3.05
C TRP A 29 26.79 -20.73 -1.67
N PRO A 30 28.11 -20.56 -1.48
CA PRO A 30 28.64 -20.08 -0.22
C PRO A 30 28.11 -18.69 0.13
N TYR A 31 27.69 -18.54 1.38
CA TYR A 31 27.02 -17.34 1.93
C TYR A 31 27.72 -16.01 1.58
N ILE A 32 29.06 -16.02 1.49
CA ILE A 32 29.88 -14.84 1.15
C ILE A 32 29.60 -14.36 -0.28
N ILE A 33 29.47 -15.27 -1.24
CA ILE A 33 29.21 -14.94 -2.65
C ILE A 33 27.83 -14.31 -2.82
N HIS A 34 26.85 -14.85 -2.10
CA HIS A 34 25.50 -14.30 -2.11
C HIS A 34 25.46 -12.86 -1.56
N ARG A 35 26.18 -12.56 -0.47
CA ARG A 35 26.20 -11.20 0.12
C ARG A 35 26.81 -10.15 -0.81
N GLU A 36 27.88 -10.49 -1.52
CA GLU A 36 28.50 -9.56 -2.47
C GLU A 36 27.61 -9.32 -3.69
N PHE A 37 26.96 -10.38 -4.22
CA PHE A 37 26.00 -10.28 -5.31
C PHE A 37 24.80 -9.37 -4.96
N VAL A 38 24.23 -9.53 -3.76
CA VAL A 38 23.14 -8.67 -3.28
C VAL A 38 23.60 -7.21 -3.14
N SER A 39 24.84 -6.97 -2.70
CA SER A 39 25.36 -5.62 -2.55
C SER A 39 25.53 -4.91 -3.91
N VAL A 40 26.03 -5.64 -4.91
CA VAL A 40 26.09 -5.14 -6.30
C VAL A 40 24.69 -4.93 -6.86
N ALA A 41 23.78 -5.89 -6.68
CA ALA A 41 22.40 -5.80 -7.15
C ALA A 41 21.68 -4.56 -6.60
N ARG A 42 21.89 -4.21 -5.33
CA ARG A 42 21.33 -2.98 -4.73
C ARG A 42 21.79 -1.72 -5.44
N VAL A 43 23.07 -1.60 -5.76
CA VAL A 43 23.63 -0.45 -6.49
C VAL A 43 23.05 -0.41 -7.91
N MET A 44 23.03 -1.54 -8.61
CA MET A 44 22.48 -1.63 -9.96
C MET A 44 20.99 -1.27 -10.00
N ALA A 45 20.22 -1.69 -9.01
CA ALA A 45 18.82 -1.31 -8.86
C ALA A 45 18.64 0.18 -8.57
N GLU A 46 19.53 0.81 -7.80
CA GLU A 46 19.50 2.26 -7.53
C GLU A 46 19.76 3.09 -8.81
N GLU A 47 20.63 2.57 -9.68
CA GLU A 47 21.05 3.17 -10.95
C GLU A 47 20.12 2.82 -12.13
N GLY A 48 19.20 1.86 -11.95
CA GLY A 48 18.29 1.41 -13.00
C GLY A 48 18.94 0.49 -14.04
N ASN A 49 20.07 -0.15 -13.70
CA ASN A 49 20.83 -1.01 -14.59
C ASN A 49 20.19 -2.41 -14.72
N SER A 50 19.15 -2.49 -15.54
CA SER A 50 18.39 -3.72 -15.78
C SER A 50 19.20 -4.84 -16.42
N GLU A 51 20.17 -4.52 -17.29
CA GLU A 51 21.04 -5.50 -17.94
C GLU A 51 21.88 -6.26 -16.90
N MET A 52 22.53 -5.54 -15.97
CA MET A 52 23.33 -6.17 -14.93
C MET A 52 22.45 -6.95 -13.95
N ILE A 53 21.27 -6.44 -13.60
CA ILE A 53 20.32 -7.19 -12.79
C ILE A 53 19.93 -8.51 -13.46
N GLY A 54 19.64 -8.48 -14.76
CA GLY A 54 19.30 -9.70 -15.52
C GLY A 54 20.42 -10.72 -15.49
N TYR A 55 21.65 -10.27 -15.71
CA TYR A 55 22.82 -11.14 -15.58
C TYR A 55 22.95 -11.74 -14.17
N LEU A 56 22.74 -10.96 -13.12
CA LEU A 56 22.81 -11.47 -11.74
C LEU A 56 21.71 -12.51 -11.46
N LEU A 57 20.50 -12.31 -11.99
CA LEU A 57 19.40 -13.27 -11.88
C LEU A 57 19.70 -14.58 -12.64
N GLU A 58 20.28 -14.50 -13.84
CA GLU A 58 20.76 -15.67 -14.59
C GLU A 58 21.84 -16.45 -13.83
N MET A 59 22.68 -15.74 -13.06
CA MET A 59 23.66 -16.34 -12.16
C MET A 59 23.04 -16.88 -10.86
N GLY A 60 21.73 -16.82 -10.68
CA GLY A 60 21.05 -17.41 -9.52
C GLY A 60 20.94 -16.48 -8.31
N LEU A 61 21.07 -15.16 -8.49
CA LEU A 61 20.60 -14.18 -7.50
C LEU A 61 19.11 -14.45 -7.21
N ARG A 62 18.77 -14.57 -5.93
CA ARG A 62 17.37 -14.72 -5.51
C ARG A 62 16.62 -13.40 -5.66
N TYR A 63 15.31 -13.46 -5.72
CA TYR A 63 14.48 -12.26 -5.66
C TYR A 63 14.63 -11.60 -4.30
N GLU A 64 15.36 -10.50 -4.26
CA GLU A 64 15.60 -9.73 -3.06
C GLU A 64 14.62 -8.55 -3.00
N THR A 65 13.74 -8.55 -2.01
CA THR A 65 12.75 -7.49 -1.78
C THR A 65 13.36 -6.09 -1.81
N ASP A 66 14.51 -5.91 -1.15
CA ASP A 66 15.17 -4.60 -1.10
C ASP A 66 15.63 -4.12 -2.49
N VAL A 67 16.11 -5.02 -3.36
CA VAL A 67 16.53 -4.69 -4.73
C VAL A 67 15.31 -4.23 -5.54
N ILE A 68 14.20 -4.97 -5.47
CA ILE A 68 12.96 -4.67 -6.20
C ILE A 68 12.33 -3.36 -5.72
N VAL A 69 12.16 -3.20 -4.40
CA VAL A 69 11.55 -1.99 -3.80
C VAL A 69 12.38 -0.75 -4.10
N ARG A 70 13.71 -0.88 -4.08
CA ARG A 70 14.63 0.22 -4.38
C ARG A 70 14.52 0.68 -5.83
N ALA A 71 14.49 -0.25 -6.78
CA ALA A 71 14.26 0.05 -8.19
C ALA A 71 12.88 0.73 -8.41
N ALA A 72 11.83 0.18 -7.80
CA ALA A 72 10.47 0.70 -7.93
C ALA A 72 10.32 2.12 -7.37
N ARG A 73 10.97 2.42 -6.24
CA ARG A 73 10.98 3.77 -5.62
C ARG A 73 11.59 4.86 -6.49
N ARG A 74 12.38 4.47 -7.49
CA ARG A 74 13.05 5.33 -8.47
C ARG A 74 12.47 5.21 -9.88
N CYS A 75 11.34 4.51 -10.03
CA CYS A 75 10.68 4.29 -11.32
C CYS A 75 11.53 3.53 -12.35
N HIS A 76 12.46 2.67 -11.87
CA HIS A 76 13.33 1.90 -12.76
C HIS A 76 12.62 0.65 -13.29
N TRP A 77 11.63 0.85 -14.17
CA TRP A 77 10.76 -0.21 -14.68
C TRP A 77 11.48 -1.30 -15.47
N GLY A 78 12.61 -0.97 -16.11
CA GLY A 78 13.46 -1.98 -16.75
C GLY A 78 13.97 -3.03 -15.76
N VAL A 79 14.30 -2.62 -14.53
CA VAL A 79 14.74 -3.56 -13.48
C VAL A 79 13.58 -4.44 -13.01
N ILE A 80 12.38 -3.85 -12.84
CA ILE A 80 11.17 -4.61 -12.45
C ILE A 80 10.80 -5.61 -13.54
N LYS A 81 10.81 -5.20 -14.80
CA LYS A 81 10.52 -6.05 -15.95
C LYS A 81 11.46 -7.25 -16.04
N VAL A 82 12.77 -7.04 -15.85
CA VAL A 82 13.74 -8.14 -15.85
C VAL A 82 13.51 -9.14 -14.70
N HIS A 83 13.08 -8.67 -13.53
CA HIS A 83 12.64 -9.59 -12.47
C HIS A 83 11.39 -10.38 -12.90
N MET A 84 10.39 -9.72 -13.49
CA MET A 84 9.19 -10.39 -14.00
C MET A 84 9.50 -11.43 -15.08
N ASP A 85 10.39 -11.10 -16.02
CA ASP A 85 10.85 -11.99 -17.10
C ASP A 85 11.57 -13.24 -16.54
N SER A 86 12.21 -13.11 -15.36
CA SER A 86 12.82 -14.25 -14.65
C SER A 86 11.82 -15.11 -13.86
N GLY A 87 10.57 -14.66 -13.70
CA GLY A 87 9.49 -15.37 -13.01
C GLY A 87 9.08 -14.76 -11.66
N TRP A 88 9.59 -13.58 -11.28
CA TRP A 88 9.07 -12.85 -10.14
C TRP A 88 7.65 -12.34 -10.43
N ARG A 89 6.75 -12.41 -9.43
CA ARG A 89 5.34 -12.02 -9.58
C ARG A 89 5.11 -10.65 -8.95
N ILE A 90 4.55 -9.71 -9.73
CA ILE A 90 4.36 -8.31 -9.31
C ILE A 90 3.40 -8.15 -8.12
N ASP A 91 2.37 -8.99 -8.06
CA ASP A 91 1.40 -9.06 -6.96
C ASP A 91 1.76 -10.12 -5.91
N GLY A 92 2.95 -10.71 -6.00
CA GLY A 92 3.42 -11.69 -5.03
C GLY A 92 3.85 -11.04 -3.71
N TYR A 93 3.94 -11.86 -2.67
CA TYR A 93 4.49 -11.44 -1.38
C TYR A 93 5.94 -10.99 -1.54
N LEU A 94 6.26 -9.84 -0.96
CA LEU A 94 7.63 -9.32 -0.92
C LEU A 94 8.43 -10.05 0.19
N ASN A 95 8.04 -9.85 1.45
CA ASN A 95 8.67 -10.52 2.60
C ASN A 95 7.72 -11.49 3.29
N THR A 96 6.53 -10.99 3.63
CA THR A 96 5.46 -11.69 4.33
C THR A 96 4.15 -11.42 3.62
N ASP A 97 3.16 -12.25 3.88
CA ASP A 97 1.77 -12.04 3.47
C ASP A 97 1.14 -10.80 4.11
N SER A 98 1.58 -10.42 5.31
CA SER A 98 1.12 -9.23 6.03
C SER A 98 1.58 -7.90 5.45
N GLU A 99 2.57 -7.88 4.55
CA GLU A 99 3.01 -6.67 3.86
C GLU A 99 2.20 -6.48 2.56
N PRO A 100 1.81 -5.23 2.22
CA PRO A 100 1.16 -4.98 0.95
C PRO A 100 2.09 -5.30 -0.23
N PRO A 101 1.53 -5.72 -1.38
CA PRO A 101 2.25 -5.84 -2.65
C PRO A 101 2.97 -4.54 -3.02
N LEU A 102 3.86 -4.62 -4.01
CA LEU A 102 4.72 -3.50 -4.41
C LEU A 102 3.93 -2.22 -4.70
N LEU A 103 2.75 -2.35 -5.33
CA LEU A 103 1.82 -1.24 -5.59
C LEU A 103 1.38 -0.54 -4.29
N GLY A 104 0.93 -1.30 -3.29
CA GLY A 104 0.47 -0.76 -2.01
C GLY A 104 1.53 0.04 -1.26
N ARG A 105 2.80 -0.35 -1.39
CA ARG A 105 3.93 0.36 -0.76
C ARG A 105 4.22 1.72 -1.39
N LEU A 106 3.75 1.96 -2.61
CA LEU A 106 4.12 3.13 -3.43
C LEU A 106 2.93 4.02 -3.77
N LEU A 107 1.77 3.82 -3.12
CA LEU A 107 0.55 4.64 -3.28
C LEU A 107 0.72 6.14 -3.00
N HIS A 108 1.82 6.56 -2.38
CA HIS A 108 2.15 7.97 -2.14
C HIS A 108 2.94 8.62 -3.29
N LYS A 109 3.33 7.85 -4.31
CA LYS A 109 4.10 8.33 -5.47
C LYS A 109 3.35 8.05 -6.77
N GLU A 110 2.70 9.07 -7.31
CA GLU A 110 1.89 8.95 -8.53
C GLU A 110 2.64 8.33 -9.70
N GLU A 111 3.85 8.80 -9.99
CA GLU A 111 4.69 8.26 -11.07
C GLU A 111 4.98 6.78 -10.88
N CYS A 112 5.25 6.36 -9.63
CA CYS A 112 5.50 4.96 -9.33
C CYS A 112 4.24 4.10 -9.49
N VAL A 113 3.10 4.59 -9.03
CA VAL A 113 1.81 3.89 -9.17
C VAL A 113 1.50 3.69 -10.65
N ARG A 114 1.62 4.73 -11.47
CA ARG A 114 1.37 4.66 -12.92
C ARG A 114 2.20 3.56 -13.58
N GLY A 115 3.51 3.54 -13.35
CA GLY A 115 4.39 2.54 -13.95
C GLY A 115 4.10 1.11 -13.47
N LEU A 116 3.69 0.92 -12.22
CA LEU A 116 3.31 -0.41 -11.72
C LEU A 116 2.00 -0.91 -12.33
N LEU A 117 1.01 -0.03 -12.49
CA LEU A 117 -0.26 -0.37 -13.16
C LEU A 117 -0.01 -0.70 -14.64
N GLU A 118 0.86 0.06 -15.33
CA GLU A 118 1.28 -0.24 -16.70
C GLU A 118 2.00 -1.60 -16.85
N LEU A 119 2.71 -2.03 -15.80
CA LEU A 119 3.32 -3.36 -15.71
C LEU A 119 2.32 -4.47 -15.32
N GLY A 120 1.04 -4.12 -15.08
CA GLY A 120 -0.03 -5.07 -14.78
C GLY A 120 -0.17 -5.43 -13.31
N ALA A 121 0.31 -4.60 -12.39
CA ALA A 121 0.00 -4.76 -10.97
C ALA A 121 -1.52 -4.63 -10.74
N ASP A 122 -2.10 -5.52 -9.94
CA ASP A 122 -3.53 -5.52 -9.64
C ASP A 122 -3.88 -4.46 -8.58
N PRO A 123 -4.63 -3.40 -8.94
CA PRO A 123 -5.02 -2.38 -7.98
C PRO A 123 -6.10 -2.83 -6.98
N ASN A 124 -6.69 -4.01 -7.18
CA ASN A 124 -7.62 -4.65 -6.25
C ASN A 124 -6.96 -5.75 -5.40
N GLY A 125 -5.63 -5.83 -5.43
CA GLY A 125 -4.87 -6.82 -4.68
C GLY A 125 -5.17 -6.80 -3.17
N VAL A 126 -5.04 -7.95 -2.54
CA VAL A 126 -5.28 -8.18 -1.11
C VAL A 126 -4.03 -8.68 -0.39
N TYR A 127 -3.94 -8.48 0.92
CA TYR A 127 -2.81 -8.90 1.75
C TYR A 127 -3.23 -9.13 3.21
N GLY A 128 -2.38 -9.82 3.97
CA GLY A 128 -2.62 -10.19 5.35
C GLY A 128 -3.72 -11.23 5.50
N ASP A 129 -3.65 -12.34 4.76
CA ASP A 129 -4.72 -13.36 4.70
C ASP A 129 -6.05 -12.77 4.20
N ASP A 130 -5.96 -12.09 3.06
CA ASP A 130 -7.04 -11.34 2.41
C ASP A 130 -7.67 -10.22 3.24
N THR A 131 -7.09 -9.92 4.41
CA THR A 131 -7.60 -8.95 5.36
C THR A 131 -7.66 -7.56 4.72
N TYR A 132 -6.53 -7.07 4.24
CA TYR A 132 -6.41 -5.71 3.72
C TYR A 132 -6.45 -5.72 2.20
N ASP A 133 -7.02 -4.65 1.61
CA ASP A 133 -6.99 -4.44 0.16
C ASP A 133 -6.28 -3.12 -0.19
N ILE A 134 -5.70 -3.07 -1.40
CA ILE A 134 -4.99 -1.90 -1.91
C ILE A 134 -5.89 -0.63 -1.92
N PRO A 135 -7.17 -0.69 -2.34
CA PRO A 135 -8.05 0.48 -2.31
C PRO A 135 -8.29 1.04 -0.90
N HIS A 136 -8.45 0.18 0.11
CA HIS A 136 -8.55 0.58 1.51
C HIS A 136 -7.28 1.30 1.96
N LEU A 137 -6.10 0.72 1.70
CA LEU A 137 -4.82 1.35 2.02
C LEU A 137 -4.63 2.69 1.29
N ALA A 138 -5.15 2.83 0.07
CA ALA A 138 -5.13 4.08 -0.67
C ALA A 138 -5.82 5.21 0.11
N GLY A 139 -6.91 4.93 0.83
CA GLY A 139 -7.57 5.92 1.71
C GLY A 139 -6.59 6.57 2.71
N LYS A 140 -5.67 5.75 3.23
CA LYS A 140 -4.70 6.16 4.24
C LYS A 140 -3.49 6.89 3.68
N THR A 141 -3.05 6.60 2.45
CA THR A 141 -1.76 7.11 1.94
C THR A 141 -1.81 7.84 0.60
N ALA A 142 -2.80 7.57 -0.24
CA ALA A 142 -2.87 8.11 -1.60
C ALA A 142 -3.31 9.57 -1.63
N SER A 143 -2.90 10.28 -2.68
CA SER A 143 -3.45 11.58 -3.07
C SER A 143 -4.69 11.38 -3.96
N PRO A 144 -5.52 12.42 -4.18
CA PRO A 144 -6.60 12.36 -5.15
C PRO A 144 -6.17 11.91 -6.56
N ALA A 145 -4.98 12.34 -7.02
CA ALA A 145 -4.43 11.93 -8.31
C ALA A 145 -4.13 10.42 -8.37
N VAL A 146 -3.58 9.85 -7.31
CA VAL A 146 -3.38 8.39 -7.22
C VAL A 146 -4.72 7.65 -7.15
N MET A 147 -5.67 8.16 -6.37
CA MET A 147 -7.03 7.58 -6.32
C MET A 147 -7.69 7.58 -7.70
N GLN A 148 -7.50 8.64 -8.48
CA GLN A 148 -7.96 8.71 -9.86
C GLN A 148 -7.31 7.63 -10.74
N LEU A 149 -5.98 7.46 -10.67
CA LEU A 149 -5.29 6.40 -11.42
C LEU A 149 -5.80 5.00 -11.07
N LEU A 150 -6.02 4.73 -9.79
CA LEU A 150 -6.57 3.45 -9.34
C LEU A 150 -7.98 3.21 -9.90
N ARG A 151 -8.84 4.23 -9.89
CA ARG A 151 -10.20 4.17 -10.48
C ARG A 151 -10.16 3.91 -11.98
N GLU A 152 -9.29 4.60 -12.70
CA GLU A 152 -9.08 4.40 -14.15
C GLU A 152 -8.59 2.99 -14.48
N ASN A 153 -7.97 2.29 -13.52
CA ASN A 153 -7.52 0.91 -13.62
C ASN A 153 -8.46 -0.10 -12.94
N GLY A 154 -9.73 0.27 -12.72
CA GLY A 154 -10.79 -0.67 -12.34
C GLY A 154 -11.05 -0.82 -10.84
N VAL A 155 -10.56 0.10 -10.01
CA VAL A 155 -10.96 0.16 -8.59
C VAL A 155 -12.33 0.80 -8.44
N ASP A 156 -13.25 0.10 -7.78
CA ASP A 156 -14.53 0.67 -7.32
C ASP A 156 -14.47 1.02 -5.83
N PHE A 157 -14.25 2.30 -5.51
CA PHE A 157 -14.22 2.75 -4.11
C PHE A 157 -15.59 2.68 -3.41
N ASN A 158 -16.70 2.50 -4.14
CA ASN A 158 -18.01 2.31 -3.51
C ASN A 158 -18.13 0.94 -2.81
N ALA A 159 -17.28 -0.01 -3.20
CA ALA A 159 -17.21 -1.35 -2.63
C ALA A 159 -16.10 -1.51 -1.59
N THR A 160 -15.45 -0.41 -1.17
CA THR A 160 -14.28 -0.46 -0.26
C THR A 160 -14.42 0.53 0.89
N ASN A 161 -13.59 0.38 1.92
CA ASN A 161 -13.56 1.27 3.08
C ASN A 161 -12.56 2.44 2.94
N ALA A 162 -12.18 2.81 1.71
CA ALA A 162 -11.21 3.88 1.45
C ALA A 162 -11.63 5.24 2.03
N LEU A 163 -12.93 5.57 2.01
CA LEU A 163 -13.45 6.82 2.61
C LEU A 163 -13.30 6.82 4.14
N HIS A 164 -13.60 5.69 4.78
CA HIS A 164 -13.45 5.52 6.22
C HIS A 164 -11.98 5.64 6.64
N GLU A 165 -11.06 5.05 5.88
CA GLU A 165 -9.62 5.21 6.09
C GLU A 165 -9.14 6.64 5.86
N ALA A 166 -9.64 7.33 4.83
CA ALA A 166 -9.31 8.74 4.60
C ALA A 166 -9.74 9.64 5.76
N ALA A 167 -10.88 9.33 6.40
CA ALA A 167 -11.30 10.03 7.62
C ALA A 167 -10.44 9.69 8.84
N HIS A 168 -9.90 8.47 8.92
CA HIS A 168 -8.97 8.07 9.98
C HIS A 168 -7.55 8.63 9.83
N ARG A 169 -7.08 8.78 8.59
CA ARG A 169 -5.75 9.31 8.25
C ARG A 169 -5.45 10.63 8.97
N GLU A 170 -4.27 10.74 9.57
CA GLU A 170 -3.77 12.01 10.11
C GLU A 170 -2.80 12.68 9.11
N GLY A 171 -2.72 14.01 9.17
CA GLY A 171 -1.78 14.81 8.38
C GLY A 171 -2.39 15.35 7.08
N ASP A 172 -1.53 15.61 6.10
CA ASP A 172 -1.92 16.30 4.87
C ASP A 172 -2.77 15.42 3.95
N LEU A 173 -3.59 16.08 3.12
CA LEU A 173 -4.48 15.50 2.11
C LEU A 173 -5.69 14.72 2.65
N GLN A 174 -5.88 14.62 3.96
CA GLN A 174 -7.02 13.91 4.55
C GLN A 174 -8.38 14.47 4.05
N ILE A 175 -8.53 15.80 4.02
CA ILE A 175 -9.76 16.45 3.52
C ILE A 175 -9.86 16.33 2.00
N ASP A 176 -8.75 16.53 1.28
CA ASP A 176 -8.73 16.44 -0.19
C ASP A 176 -9.10 15.03 -0.68
N THR A 177 -8.58 13.99 -0.03
CA THR A 177 -8.92 12.59 -0.34
C THR A 177 -10.38 12.29 0.00
N MET A 178 -10.91 12.75 1.13
CA MET A 178 -12.34 12.63 1.44
C MET A 178 -13.20 13.38 0.41
N ALA A 179 -12.81 14.59 0.01
CA ALA A 179 -13.51 15.39 -0.99
C ALA A 179 -13.57 14.66 -2.33
N TYR A 180 -12.43 14.15 -2.81
CA TYR A 180 -12.40 13.36 -4.04
C TYR A 180 -13.33 12.14 -3.98
N LEU A 181 -13.28 11.37 -2.89
CA LEU A 181 -14.12 10.17 -2.74
C LEU A 181 -15.62 10.51 -2.65
N LEU A 182 -15.99 11.64 -2.06
CA LEU A 182 -17.39 12.07 -1.93
C LEU A 182 -17.91 12.73 -3.21
N ASP A 183 -17.15 13.65 -3.77
CA ASP A 183 -17.62 14.57 -4.81
C ASP A 183 -17.38 13.99 -6.21
N GLU A 184 -16.20 13.39 -6.45
CA GLU A 184 -15.82 12.86 -7.78
C GLU A 184 -16.16 11.37 -7.96
N VAL A 185 -16.05 10.59 -6.88
CA VAL A 185 -16.39 9.15 -6.91
C VAL A 185 -17.84 8.90 -6.53
N GLY A 186 -18.42 9.71 -5.65
CA GLY A 186 -19.81 9.56 -5.21
C GLY A 186 -20.02 8.52 -4.10
N VAL A 187 -18.99 8.27 -3.28
CA VAL A 187 -19.12 7.31 -2.16
C VAL A 187 -20.21 7.78 -1.20
N PRO A 188 -21.19 6.93 -0.84
CA PRO A 188 -22.29 7.36 0.03
C PRO A 188 -21.81 7.75 1.43
N ILE A 189 -21.97 9.03 1.80
CA ILE A 189 -21.42 9.62 3.03
C ILE A 189 -21.93 8.95 4.32
N ASN A 190 -23.17 8.42 4.29
CA ASN A 190 -23.81 7.79 5.44
C ASN A 190 -23.67 6.26 5.46
N ARG A 191 -22.87 5.68 4.56
CA ARG A 191 -22.60 4.24 4.55
C ARG A 191 -21.84 3.86 5.82
N ILE A 192 -22.33 2.88 6.55
CA ILE A 192 -21.58 2.23 7.61
C ILE A 192 -20.39 1.50 6.95
N ALA A 193 -19.21 1.53 7.59
CA ALA A 193 -18.07 0.79 7.07
C ALA A 193 -18.47 -0.66 6.83
N LEU A 194 -18.03 -1.20 5.71
CA LEU A 194 -18.31 -2.58 5.36
C LEU A 194 -17.77 -3.45 6.49
N ASP A 195 -18.68 -4.22 7.08
CA ASP A 195 -18.34 -5.20 8.08
C ASP A 195 -17.66 -6.34 7.35
N PHE A 196 -16.39 -6.50 7.68
CA PHE A 196 -15.72 -7.72 7.34
C PHE A 196 -15.05 -8.23 8.61
N GLU A 197 -15.82 -8.61 9.64
CA GLU A 197 -15.29 -9.30 10.81
C GLU A 197 -14.28 -10.41 10.44
N ASP A 198 -14.50 -11.11 9.33
CA ASP A 198 -13.58 -12.10 8.78
C ASP A 198 -12.36 -11.50 8.06
N LYS A 199 -12.51 -10.32 7.44
CA LYS A 199 -11.49 -9.65 6.60
C LYS A 199 -10.79 -8.47 7.31
N TYR A 200 -11.17 -8.02 8.51
CA TYR A 200 -10.48 -6.94 9.23
C TYR A 200 -10.54 -7.23 10.74
N PRO A 201 -9.81 -8.23 11.24
CA PRO A 201 -9.88 -8.65 12.64
C PRO A 201 -9.35 -7.57 13.60
N ASP A 202 -8.47 -6.68 13.15
CA ASP A 202 -8.04 -5.49 13.93
C ASP A 202 -9.18 -4.45 14.08
N TRP A 203 -10.21 -4.53 13.24
CA TRP A 203 -11.46 -3.77 13.38
C TRP A 203 -12.53 -4.51 14.17
N ALA A 204 -12.36 -5.81 14.47
CA ALA A 204 -13.28 -6.55 15.31
C ALA A 204 -13.30 -5.92 16.73
N GLY A 205 -14.43 -5.30 17.08
CA GLY A 205 -14.60 -4.55 18.33
C GLY A 205 -14.30 -3.04 18.25
N CYS A 206 -13.78 -2.53 17.13
CA CYS A 206 -13.97 -1.14 16.77
C CYS A 206 -15.41 -1.05 16.25
N ASN A 207 -16.37 -0.43 16.96
CA ASN A 207 -17.72 -0.30 16.40
C ASN A 207 -17.66 0.53 15.10
N CYS A 208 -17.54 -0.15 13.96
CA CYS A 208 -17.24 0.46 12.68
C CYS A 208 -18.49 1.21 12.23
N GLY A 209 -18.40 2.53 12.15
CA GLY A 209 -19.54 3.39 11.88
C GLY A 209 -19.49 4.01 10.49
N THR A 210 -20.25 5.07 10.31
CA THR A 210 -20.10 5.98 9.15
C THR A 210 -18.74 6.67 9.17
N VAL A 211 -18.37 7.30 8.05
CA VAL A 211 -17.17 8.15 7.95
C VAL A 211 -17.13 9.25 9.04
N LEU A 212 -18.30 9.70 9.51
CA LEU A 212 -18.41 10.66 10.61
C LEU A 212 -17.98 10.08 11.97
N HIS A 213 -18.20 8.78 12.24
CA HIS A 213 -17.64 8.13 13.43
C HIS A 213 -16.10 8.13 13.38
N CYS A 214 -15.53 7.83 12.21
CA CYS A 214 -14.08 7.83 11.99
C CYS A 214 -13.49 9.22 12.27
N ALA A 215 -14.11 10.28 11.72
CA ALA A 215 -13.69 11.66 11.96
C ALA A 215 -13.76 12.05 13.44
N VAL A 216 -14.86 11.73 14.13
CA VAL A 216 -15.03 12.00 15.58
C VAL A 216 -13.94 11.30 16.40
N LYS A 217 -13.57 10.06 16.05
CA LYS A 217 -12.51 9.30 16.72
C LYS A 217 -11.13 9.96 16.58
N THR A 218 -10.85 10.63 15.46
CA THR A 218 -9.59 11.39 15.28
C THR A 218 -9.55 12.70 16.05
N ARG A 219 -10.69 13.15 16.62
CA ARG A 219 -10.83 14.44 17.33
C ARG A 219 -10.46 15.66 16.48
N ASN A 220 -10.42 15.51 15.15
CA ASN A 220 -10.16 16.58 14.22
C ASN A 220 -11.50 17.22 13.82
N ILE A 221 -11.75 18.45 14.31
CA ILE A 221 -13.02 19.15 14.10
C ILE A 221 -13.20 19.57 12.65
N ASP A 222 -12.13 19.94 11.94
CA ASP A 222 -12.22 20.31 10.52
C ASP A 222 -12.81 19.17 9.68
N LYS A 223 -12.45 17.91 9.99
CA LYS A 223 -13.06 16.74 9.33
C LYS A 223 -14.54 16.58 9.67
N VAL A 224 -14.91 16.80 10.93
CA VAL A 224 -16.30 16.71 11.39
C VAL A 224 -17.14 17.78 10.68
N GLU A 225 -16.70 19.02 10.69
CA GLU A 225 -17.36 20.14 10.00
C GLU A 225 -17.45 19.91 8.50
N PHE A 226 -16.35 19.45 7.87
CA PHE A 226 -16.32 19.13 6.45
C PHE A 226 -17.35 18.07 6.05
N LEU A 227 -17.43 16.96 6.80
CA LEU A 227 -18.35 15.86 6.51
C LEU A 227 -19.79 16.27 6.76
N VAL A 228 -20.07 16.97 7.85
CA VAL A 228 -21.43 17.40 8.15
C VAL A 228 -21.89 18.50 7.18
N GLY A 229 -20.99 19.40 6.76
CA GLY A 229 -21.24 20.35 5.68
C GLY A 229 -21.59 19.69 4.33
N ARG A 230 -21.19 18.42 4.13
CA ARG A 230 -21.57 17.57 2.99
C ARG A 230 -22.79 16.68 3.24
N GLY A 231 -23.51 16.90 4.34
CA GLY A 231 -24.75 16.18 4.63
C GLY A 231 -24.57 14.85 5.37
N ALA A 232 -23.41 14.63 6.02
CA ALA A 232 -23.27 13.49 6.94
C ALA A 232 -24.34 13.58 8.05
N ASP A 233 -25.02 12.46 8.30
CA ASP A 233 -26.07 12.37 9.31
C ASP A 233 -25.47 11.96 10.67
N PRO A 234 -25.53 12.84 11.69
CA PRO A 234 -24.98 12.57 13.01
C PRO A 234 -25.80 11.57 13.83
N ASN A 235 -26.89 11.01 13.28
CA ASN A 235 -27.76 10.06 13.97
C ASN A 235 -27.63 8.62 13.47
N VAL A 236 -26.88 8.37 12.38
CA VAL A 236 -26.65 6.99 11.89
C VAL A 236 -25.90 6.22 12.96
N LYS A 237 -26.37 5.03 13.29
CA LYS A 237 -25.75 4.18 14.31
C LYS A 237 -24.72 3.24 13.69
N ASP A 238 -23.60 3.07 14.38
CA ASP A 238 -22.63 2.02 14.10
C ASP A 238 -23.20 0.61 14.41
N TRP A 239 -22.40 -0.43 14.16
CA TRP A 239 -22.74 -1.82 14.51
C TRP A 239 -22.97 -2.05 16.01
N GLY A 240 -22.43 -1.18 16.87
CA GLY A 240 -22.65 -1.17 18.32
C GLY A 240 -23.90 -0.38 18.77
N GLY A 241 -24.70 0.12 17.83
CA GLY A 241 -25.93 0.87 18.11
C GLY A 241 -25.70 2.31 18.60
N LYS A 242 -24.49 2.86 18.48
CA LYS A 242 -24.16 4.22 18.91
C LYS A 242 -24.05 5.14 17.69
N SER A 243 -24.54 6.38 17.82
CA SER A 243 -24.32 7.42 16.82
C SER A 243 -22.96 8.11 16.99
N PRO A 244 -22.46 8.90 16.01
CA PRO A 244 -21.26 9.72 16.18
C PRO A 244 -21.37 10.66 17.37
N LEU A 245 -22.57 11.19 17.63
CA LEU A 245 -22.83 12.05 18.77
C LEU A 245 -22.77 11.27 20.10
N ASP A 246 -23.26 10.04 20.14
CA ASP A 246 -23.17 9.19 21.33
C ASP A 246 -21.71 8.84 21.64
N TRP A 247 -20.90 8.54 20.62
CA TRP A 247 -19.46 8.37 20.75
C TRP A 247 -18.78 9.61 21.34
N ALA A 248 -19.07 10.79 20.76
CA ALA A 248 -18.49 12.04 21.21
C ALA A 248 -18.83 12.33 22.69
N LYS A 249 -20.06 12.05 23.13
CA LYS A 249 -20.48 12.20 24.52
C LYS A 249 -19.78 11.22 25.45
N GLU A 250 -19.78 9.93 25.10
CA GLU A 250 -19.18 8.87 25.93
C GLU A 250 -17.68 9.06 26.11
N LYS A 251 -16.97 9.49 25.06
CA LYS A 251 -15.52 9.74 25.10
C LYS A 251 -15.16 11.13 25.63
N GLY A 252 -16.13 12.01 25.88
CA GLY A 252 -15.90 13.36 26.38
C GLY A 252 -15.29 14.33 25.35
N PHE A 253 -15.55 14.12 24.06
CA PHE A 253 -15.05 14.97 22.98
C PHE A 253 -15.90 16.23 22.83
N GLY A 254 -15.74 17.18 23.76
CA GLY A 254 -16.58 18.37 23.92
C GLY A 254 -16.77 19.20 22.64
N ASP A 255 -15.70 19.45 21.88
CA ASP A 255 -15.79 20.23 20.64
C ASP A 255 -16.63 19.50 19.58
N ALA A 256 -16.44 18.19 19.41
CA ALA A 256 -17.25 17.38 18.50
C ALA A 256 -18.72 17.32 18.97
N VAL A 257 -18.98 17.21 20.29
CA VAL A 257 -20.34 17.27 20.84
C VAL A 257 -21.00 18.61 20.52
N ARG A 258 -20.28 19.73 20.63
CA ARG A 258 -20.80 21.07 20.32
C ARG A 258 -21.22 21.14 18.85
N VAL A 259 -20.30 20.84 17.93
CA VAL A 259 -20.54 20.91 16.48
C VAL A 259 -21.69 19.99 16.06
N LEU A 260 -21.69 18.74 16.52
CA LEU A 260 -22.73 17.77 16.16
C LEU A 260 -24.11 18.15 16.72
N ARG A 261 -24.19 18.77 17.91
CA ARG A 261 -25.46 19.24 18.50
C ARG A 261 -26.02 20.45 17.78
N GLU A 262 -25.18 21.44 17.50
CA GLU A 262 -25.60 22.65 16.79
C GLU A 262 -26.24 22.27 15.46
N ILE A 263 -25.65 21.34 14.73
CA ILE A 263 -26.17 20.91 13.42
C ILE A 263 -27.43 20.05 13.56
N ASN A 264 -27.52 19.20 14.58
CA ASN A 264 -28.73 18.41 14.81
C ASN A 264 -29.94 19.28 15.24
N SER A 265 -29.70 20.48 15.77
CA SER A 265 -30.74 21.43 16.13
C SER A 265 -31.24 22.30 14.97
N GLN A 266 -30.56 22.25 13.82
CA GLN A 266 -30.87 23.03 12.60
C GLN A 266 -31.62 22.22 11.54
N LYS A 267 -31.83 20.92 11.76
CA LYS A 267 -32.67 20.03 10.93
C LYS A 267 -34.06 19.91 11.52
#